data_AF-A0A1Q6U2T8-F1
#
_entry.id   AF-A0A1Q6U2T8-F1
#
_cell.length_a   1.000
_cell.length_b   1.000
_cell.length_c   1.000
_cell.angle_alpha   90.00
_cell.angle_beta   90.00
_cell.angle_gamma   90.00
#
_symmetry.space_group_name_H-M   'P 1'
#
loop_
_entity.id
_entity.type
_entity.pdbx_description
1 polymer ?
#
loop_
_entity_poly.entity_id
_entity_poly.type
_entity_poly.pdbx_seq_one_letter_code
_entity_poly.pdbx_strand_id
1 'polypeptide(L)'
;MNYIFYFLIVISIVVGALNGRLSEVVNSILTGAELSVKVAFSLIGIMAFWLGMMKIAEKCGLIALIAKLIKPITKKLFNEIPEDSPAIGDIAMAFAANAFGLSNAATPIGIKAMEELQKNNIDKTSASNAMCMFLAMSTAGFQLIPATVIAVLISIGYKNPTEIIAPTLLVTTIAFVSAILLAKVFQKYWKPQEQTGGDK
;
A
#
# COMPACT_ATOMS: atom_id res chain seq x y z
N MET A 1 17.77 -2.58 -4.17
CA MET A 1 17.20 -2.05 -2.91
C MET A 1 18.25 -1.92 -1.80
N ASN A 2 19.09 -2.93 -1.56
CA ASN A 2 20.13 -2.88 -0.51
C ASN A 2 21.14 -1.73 -0.63
N TYR A 3 21.47 -1.32 -1.87
CA TYR A 3 22.40 -0.20 -2.11
C TYR A 3 21.93 1.14 -1.54
N ILE A 4 20.61 1.38 -1.49
CA ILE A 4 20.05 2.65 -0.96
C ILE A 4 20.29 2.74 0.55
N PHE A 5 19.99 1.66 1.27
CA PHE A 5 20.20 1.60 2.73
C PHE A 5 21.68 1.69 3.08
N TYR A 6 22.52 0.99 2.33
CA TYR A 6 23.97 1.07 2.50
C TYR A 6 24.46 2.53 2.36
N PHE A 7 24.01 3.22 1.31
CA PHE A 7 24.40 4.60 1.04
C PHE A 7 23.95 5.57 2.15
N LEU A 8 22.72 5.41 2.66
CA LEU A 8 22.22 6.21 3.79
C LEU A 8 23.08 6.03 5.06
N ILE A 9 23.47 4.80 5.38
CA ILE A 9 24.31 4.50 6.54
C ILE A 9 25.70 5.11 6.36
N VAL A 10 26.32 4.93 5.19
CA VAL A 10 27.66 5.48 4.90
C VAL A 10 27.65 7.00 4.97
N ILE A 11 26.66 7.67 4.37
CA ILE A 11 26.53 9.12 4.45
C ILE A 11 26.39 9.58 5.90
N SER A 12 25.54 8.92 6.69
CA SER A 12 25.33 9.27 8.10
C SER A 12 26.64 9.22 8.90
N ILE A 13 27.45 8.19 8.68
CA ILE A 13 28.77 8.04 9.34
C ILE A 13 29.75 9.11 8.86
N VAL A 14 29.84 9.35 7.55
CA VAL A 14 30.76 10.35 6.96
C VAL A 14 30.41 11.76 7.44
N VAL A 15 29.13 12.15 7.39
CA VAL A 15 28.65 13.45 7.86
C VAL A 15 28.83 13.57 9.37
N GLY A 16 28.59 12.50 10.13
CA GLY A 16 28.85 12.45 11.57
C GLY A 16 30.32 12.64 11.92
N ALA A 17 31.23 12.03 11.15
CA ALA A 17 32.67 12.18 11.31
C ALA A 17 33.15 13.61 10.98
N LEU A 18 32.69 14.18 9.86
CA LEU A 18 33.05 15.54 9.44
C LEU A 18 32.58 16.62 10.44
N ASN A 19 31.44 16.40 11.10
CA ASN A 19 30.89 17.33 12.11
C ASN A 19 31.37 17.04 13.54
N GLY A 20 32.24 16.05 13.76
CA GLY A 20 32.71 15.67 15.10
C GLY A 20 31.63 15.04 16.00
N ARG A 21 30.51 14.59 15.42
CA ARG A 21 29.34 14.04 16.13
C ARG A 21 29.24 12.51 16.03
N LEU A 22 30.35 11.82 15.80
CA LEU A 22 30.36 10.37 15.62
C LEU A 22 29.75 9.62 16.82
N SER A 23 29.97 10.13 18.04
CA SER A 23 29.35 9.59 19.26
C SER A 23 27.82 9.70 19.27
N GLU A 24 27.25 10.76 18.68
CA GLU A 24 25.79 10.92 18.56
C GLU A 24 25.20 9.92 17.56
N VAL A 25 25.93 9.62 16.47
CA VAL A 25 25.54 8.59 15.50
C VAL A 25 25.48 7.21 16.16
N VAL A 26 26.51 6.84 16.92
CA VAL A 26 26.54 5.55 17.65
C VAL A 26 25.41 5.46 18.67
N ASN A 27 25.19 6.50 19.46
CA ASN A 27 24.08 6.54 20.43
C ASN A 27 22.71 6.42 19.74
N SER A 28 22.52 7.09 18.61
CA SER A 28 21.26 7.02 17.85
C SER A 28 20.95 5.60 17.36
N ILE A 29 21.98 4.82 17.00
CA ILE A 29 21.82 3.41 16.62
C ILE A 29 21.32 2.59 17.82
N LEU A 30 21.94 2.75 18.99
CA LEU A 30 21.57 2.01 20.21
C LEU A 30 20.17 2.39 20.69
N THR A 31 19.85 3.68 20.77
CA THR A 31 18.52 4.16 21.15
C THR A 31 17.46 3.73 20.14
N GLY A 32 17.78 3.75 18.84
CA GLY A 32 16.88 3.25 17.80
C GLY A 32 16.55 1.77 17.96
N ALA A 33 17.56 0.95 18.31
CA ALA A 33 17.36 -0.47 18.58
C ALA A 33 16.44 -0.70 19.79
N GLU A 34 16.66 0.00 20.91
CA GLU A 34 15.80 -0.11 22.10
C GLU A 34 14.36 0.33 21.81
N LEU A 35 14.20 1.47 21.13
CA LEU A 35 12.89 2.00 20.73
C LEU A 35 12.13 0.98 19.87
N SER A 36 12.81 0.34 18.92
CA SER A 36 12.19 -0.66 18.04
C SER A 36 11.60 -1.84 18.82
N VAL A 37 12.32 -2.34 19.84
CA VAL A 37 11.86 -3.43 20.72
C VAL A 37 10.66 -2.98 21.55
N LYS A 38 10.73 -1.79 22.16
CA LYS A 38 9.64 -1.23 22.96
C LYS A 38 8.36 -1.05 22.15
N VAL A 39 8.49 -0.49 20.94
CA VAL A 39 7.38 -0.32 20.00
C VAL A 39 6.82 -1.68 19.59
N ALA A 40 7.67 -2.65 19.24
CA ALA A 40 7.23 -3.99 18.87
C ALA A 40 6.38 -4.65 19.97
N PHE A 41 6.85 -4.65 21.23
CA PHE A 41 6.09 -5.23 22.35
C PHE A 41 4.75 -4.52 22.60
N SER A 42 4.73 -3.19 22.53
CA SER A 42 3.50 -2.42 22.72
C SER A 42 2.49 -2.66 21.60
N LEU A 43 2.95 -2.90 20.37
CA LEU A 43 2.09 -3.16 19.23
C LEU A 43 1.44 -4.54 19.23
N ILE A 44 2.04 -5.57 19.84
CA ILE A 44 1.53 -6.96 19.79
C ILE A 44 0.06 -7.05 20.20
N GLY A 45 -0.31 -6.53 21.37
CA GLY A 45 -1.66 -6.66 21.91
C GLY A 45 -2.71 -5.91 21.10
N ILE A 46 -2.43 -4.64 20.79
CA ILE A 46 -3.37 -3.79 20.04
C ILE A 46 -3.52 -4.24 18.59
N MET A 47 -2.43 -4.68 17.94
CA MET A 47 -2.51 -5.24 16.60
C MET A 47 -3.23 -6.59 16.57
N ALA A 48 -3.00 -7.47 17.54
CA ALA A 48 -3.72 -8.74 17.62
C ALA A 48 -5.24 -8.53 17.75
N PHE A 49 -5.66 -7.59 18.60
CA PHE A 49 -7.06 -7.22 18.73
C PHE A 49 -7.64 -6.64 17.44
N TRP A 50 -6.97 -5.65 16.84
CA TRP A 50 -7.48 -4.97 15.66
C TRP A 50 -7.51 -5.87 14.42
N LEU A 51 -6.44 -6.63 14.17
CA LEU A 51 -6.39 -7.63 13.10
C LEU A 51 -7.44 -8.74 13.33
N GLY A 52 -7.67 -9.13 14.60
CA GLY A 52 -8.73 -10.07 14.97
C GLY A 52 -10.13 -9.57 14.59
N MET A 53 -10.49 -8.36 15.02
CA MET A 53 -11.78 -7.73 14.65
C MET A 53 -11.92 -7.61 13.14
N MET A 54 -10.85 -7.22 12.45
CA MET A 54 -10.91 -7.03 11.01
C MET A 54 -11.00 -8.35 10.24
N LYS A 55 -10.40 -9.44 10.77
CA LYS A 55 -10.60 -10.80 10.27
C LYS A 55 -12.03 -11.31 10.52
N ILE A 56 -12.69 -10.87 11.58
CA ILE A 56 -14.13 -11.11 11.78
C ILE A 56 -14.94 -10.36 10.72
N ALA A 57 -14.64 -9.08 10.46
CA ALA A 57 -15.30 -8.29 9.42
C ALA A 57 -15.15 -8.91 8.01
N GLU A 58 -13.97 -9.45 7.71
CA GLU A 58 -13.72 -10.25 6.51
C GLU A 58 -14.61 -11.49 6.45
N LYS A 59 -14.59 -12.32 7.51
CA LYS A 59 -15.37 -13.56 7.59
C LYS A 59 -16.89 -13.35 7.56
N CYS A 60 -17.37 -12.24 8.11
CA CYS A 60 -18.78 -11.84 8.05
C CYS A 60 -19.18 -11.28 6.68
N GLY A 61 -18.25 -11.17 5.73
CA GLY A 61 -18.52 -10.71 4.37
C GLY A 61 -18.65 -9.20 4.24
N LEU A 62 -18.32 -8.40 5.27
CA LEU A 62 -18.38 -6.94 5.20
C LEU A 62 -17.45 -6.40 4.11
N ILE A 63 -16.23 -6.95 4.03
CA ILE A 63 -15.26 -6.60 2.98
C ILE A 63 -15.81 -6.96 1.59
N ALA A 64 -16.44 -8.12 1.45
CA ALA A 64 -17.05 -8.55 0.19
C ALA A 64 -18.24 -7.66 -0.21
N LEU A 65 -19.03 -7.18 0.77
CA LEU A 65 -20.13 -6.24 0.55
C LEU A 65 -19.59 -4.90 0.05
N ILE A 66 -18.54 -4.38 0.68
CA ILE A 66 -17.90 -3.13 0.26
C ILE A 66 -17.24 -3.28 -1.11
N ALA A 67 -16.59 -4.41 -1.38
CA ALA A 67 -16.06 -4.72 -2.70
C ALA A 67 -17.17 -4.71 -3.77
N LYS A 68 -18.38 -5.24 -3.47
CA LYS A 68 -19.54 -5.14 -4.37
C LYS A 68 -19.99 -3.68 -4.59
N LEU A 69 -19.97 -2.85 -3.55
CA LEU A 69 -20.31 -1.42 -3.66
C LEU A 69 -19.29 -0.64 -4.49
N ILE A 70 -18.01 -1.01 -4.42
CA ILE A 70 -16.92 -0.35 -5.16
C ILE A 70 -16.78 -0.90 -6.59
N LYS A 71 -17.23 -2.13 -6.84
CA LYS A 71 -17.23 -2.79 -8.16
C LYS A 71 -17.65 -1.88 -9.33
N PRO A 72 -18.74 -1.08 -9.28
CA PRO A 72 -19.08 -0.17 -10.39
C PRO A 72 -18.01 0.89 -10.68
N ILE A 73 -17.35 1.40 -9.64
CA ILE A 73 -16.26 2.38 -9.77
C ILE A 73 -15.04 1.69 -10.38
N THR A 74 -14.66 0.52 -9.86
CA THR A 74 -13.57 -0.30 -10.40
C THR A 74 -13.81 -0.64 -11.87
N LYS A 75 -15.01 -1.05 -12.24
CA LYS A 75 -15.39 -1.36 -13.62
C LYS A 75 -15.18 -0.18 -14.57
N LYS A 76 -15.48 1.05 -14.13
CA LYS A 76 -15.29 2.27 -14.93
C LYS A 76 -13.81 2.71 -15.02
N LEU A 77 -13.01 2.36 -14.02
CA LEU A 77 -11.58 2.62 -13.99
C LEU A 77 -10.82 1.62 -14.87
N PHE A 78 -11.16 0.34 -14.77
CA PHE A 78 -10.54 -0.80 -15.45
C PHE A 78 -11.35 -1.24 -16.67
N ASN A 79 -11.58 -0.32 -17.60
CA ASN A 79 -12.38 -0.56 -18.81
C ASN A 79 -11.73 -1.51 -19.84
N GLU A 80 -10.45 -1.84 -19.67
CA GLU A 80 -9.71 -2.79 -20.52
C GLU A 80 -9.86 -4.26 -20.07
N ILE A 81 -10.50 -4.52 -18.92
CA ILE A 81 -10.69 -5.87 -18.38
C ILE A 81 -12.12 -6.36 -18.70
N PRO A 82 -12.31 -7.61 -19.14
CA PRO A 82 -13.63 -8.22 -19.27
C PRO A 82 -14.44 -8.13 -17.97
N GLU A 83 -15.72 -7.76 -18.07
CA GLU A 83 -16.56 -7.44 -16.91
C GLU A 83 -16.80 -8.61 -15.95
N ASP A 84 -16.73 -9.84 -16.47
CA ASP A 84 -16.86 -11.10 -15.74
C ASP A 84 -15.52 -11.69 -15.28
N SER A 85 -14.41 -10.96 -15.49
CA SER A 85 -13.10 -11.41 -15.04
C SER A 85 -13.03 -11.42 -13.50
N PRO A 86 -12.48 -12.49 -12.88
CA PRO A 86 -12.16 -12.54 -11.44
C PRO A 86 -11.30 -11.36 -10.99
N ALA A 87 -10.50 -10.78 -11.90
CA ALA A 87 -9.61 -9.65 -11.63
C ALA A 87 -10.33 -8.44 -11.01
N ILE A 88 -11.56 -8.12 -11.45
CA ILE A 88 -12.29 -6.96 -10.90
C ILE A 88 -12.65 -7.20 -9.43
N GLY A 89 -13.00 -8.43 -9.06
CA GLY A 89 -13.29 -8.80 -7.68
C GLY A 89 -12.06 -8.74 -6.79
N ASP A 90 -10.93 -9.29 -7.26
CA ASP A 90 -9.67 -9.30 -6.53
C ASP A 90 -9.11 -7.87 -6.35
N ILE A 91 -9.22 -6.99 -7.36
CA ILE A 91 -8.85 -5.57 -7.26
C ILE A 91 -9.71 -4.84 -6.22
N ALA A 92 -11.04 -5.04 -6.28
CA ALA A 92 -11.96 -4.40 -5.34
C ALA A 92 -11.69 -4.88 -3.90
N MET A 93 -11.34 -6.16 -3.72
CA MET A 93 -10.97 -6.73 -2.43
C MET A 93 -9.64 -6.18 -1.92
N ALA A 94 -8.61 -6.08 -2.77
CA ALA A 94 -7.32 -5.48 -2.42
C ALA A 94 -7.50 -4.01 -1.99
N PHE A 95 -8.29 -3.25 -2.72
CA PHE A 95 -8.60 -1.86 -2.40
C PHE A 95 -9.37 -1.74 -1.07
N ALA A 96 -10.38 -2.56 -0.86
CA ALA A 96 -11.12 -2.59 0.40
C ALA A 96 -10.19 -2.95 1.58
N ALA A 97 -9.35 -3.98 1.44
CA ALA A 97 -8.38 -4.35 2.46
C ALA A 97 -7.43 -3.19 2.80
N ASN A 98 -6.91 -2.50 1.78
CA ASN A 98 -6.07 -1.32 1.98
C ASN A 98 -6.85 -0.21 2.69
N ALA A 99 -8.06 0.12 2.25
CA ALA A 99 -8.92 1.16 2.83
C ALA A 99 -9.26 0.92 4.32
N PHE A 100 -9.32 -0.33 4.77
CA PHE A 100 -9.56 -0.70 6.18
C PHE A 100 -8.30 -0.94 7.01
N GLY A 101 -7.11 -0.83 6.39
CA GLY A 101 -5.83 -0.84 7.11
C GLY A 101 -5.31 -2.24 7.33
N LEU A 102 -5.83 -3.19 6.54
CA LEU A 102 -5.37 -4.57 6.47
C LEU A 102 -4.15 -4.69 5.55
N SER A 103 -3.17 -3.79 5.64
CA SER A 103 -2.04 -3.78 4.69
C SER A 103 -1.31 -5.14 4.60
N ASN A 104 -1.26 -5.88 5.71
CA ASN A 104 -0.68 -7.23 5.75
C ASN A 104 -1.47 -8.30 4.97
N ALA A 105 -2.79 -8.15 4.83
CA ALA A 105 -3.63 -9.01 3.99
C ALA A 105 -3.81 -8.43 2.57
N ALA A 106 -3.71 -7.10 2.42
CA ALA A 106 -3.84 -6.42 1.15
C ALA A 106 -2.73 -6.83 0.16
N THR A 107 -1.50 -7.04 0.63
CA THR A 107 -0.37 -7.45 -0.23
C THR A 107 -0.60 -8.80 -0.93
N PRO A 108 -0.90 -9.92 -0.24
CA PRO A 108 -1.15 -11.19 -0.94
C PRO A 108 -2.40 -11.14 -1.84
N ILE A 109 -3.45 -10.42 -1.44
CA ILE A 109 -4.65 -10.20 -2.29
C ILE A 109 -4.27 -9.39 -3.54
N GLY A 110 -3.43 -8.38 -3.37
CA GLY A 110 -2.95 -7.53 -4.46
C GLY A 110 -2.03 -8.26 -5.44
N ILE A 111 -1.17 -9.16 -4.96
CA ILE A 111 -0.36 -10.02 -5.83
C ILE A 111 -1.28 -10.91 -6.67
N LYS A 112 -2.28 -11.54 -6.06
CA LYS A 112 -3.28 -12.34 -6.79
C LYS A 112 -4.02 -11.50 -7.84
N ALA A 113 -4.44 -10.28 -7.48
CA ALA A 113 -5.06 -9.35 -8.43
C ALA A 113 -4.12 -9.02 -9.60
N MET A 114 -2.82 -8.82 -9.33
CA MET A 114 -1.81 -8.55 -10.35
C MET A 114 -1.54 -9.77 -11.25
N GLU A 115 -1.57 -10.98 -10.71
CA GLU A 115 -1.48 -12.23 -11.49
C GLU A 115 -2.69 -12.38 -12.42
N GLU A 116 -3.90 -12.09 -11.96
CA GLU A 116 -5.11 -12.09 -12.79
C GLU A 116 -5.07 -11.01 -13.88
N LEU A 117 -4.55 -9.82 -13.56
CA LEU A 117 -4.27 -8.78 -14.56
C LEU A 117 -3.24 -9.25 -15.59
N GLN A 118 -2.17 -9.90 -15.13
CA GLN A 118 -1.12 -10.42 -16.00
C GLN A 118 -1.63 -11.56 -16.89
N LYS A 119 -2.57 -12.40 -16.45
CA LYS A 119 -3.21 -13.42 -17.31
C LYS A 119 -3.96 -12.78 -18.48
N ASN A 120 -4.64 -11.68 -18.23
CA ASN A 120 -5.41 -10.91 -19.23
C ASN A 120 -4.55 -9.89 -20.02
N ASN A 121 -3.27 -9.75 -19.69
CA ASN A 121 -2.35 -8.82 -20.36
C ASN A 121 -1.98 -9.30 -21.77
N ILE A 122 -1.91 -8.37 -22.72
CA ILE A 122 -1.59 -8.61 -24.13
C ILE A 122 -0.11 -8.97 -24.31
N ASP A 123 0.79 -8.21 -23.69
CA ASP A 123 2.24 -8.44 -23.73
C ASP A 123 2.72 -8.81 -22.33
N LYS A 124 3.18 -10.05 -22.13
CA LYS A 124 3.63 -10.52 -20.81
C LYS A 124 4.92 -9.85 -20.33
N THR A 125 5.68 -9.23 -21.23
CA THR A 125 6.95 -8.57 -20.90
C THR A 125 6.78 -7.09 -20.53
N SER A 126 5.59 -6.52 -20.77
CA SER A 126 5.25 -5.12 -20.50
C SER A 126 4.02 -5.00 -19.61
N ALA A 127 3.93 -3.97 -18.77
CA ALA A 127 2.77 -3.75 -17.91
C ALA A 127 1.62 -3.11 -18.70
N SER A 128 0.41 -3.66 -18.55
CA SER A 128 -0.80 -3.07 -19.14
C SER A 128 -1.25 -1.81 -18.40
N ASN A 129 -2.12 -1.00 -19.01
CA ASN A 129 -2.66 0.20 -18.34
C ASN A 129 -3.43 -0.17 -17.06
N ALA A 130 -4.16 -1.29 -17.09
CA ALA A 130 -4.81 -1.85 -15.91
C ALA A 130 -3.80 -2.16 -14.79
N MET A 131 -2.68 -2.82 -15.10
CA MET A 131 -1.62 -3.10 -14.13
C MET A 131 -1.01 -1.82 -13.55
N CYS A 132 -0.71 -0.84 -14.39
CA CYS A 132 -0.20 0.47 -13.98
C CYS A 132 -1.19 1.24 -13.09
N MET A 133 -2.48 1.22 -13.44
CA MET A 133 -3.53 1.86 -12.66
C MET A 133 -3.72 1.20 -11.29
N PHE A 134 -3.75 -0.14 -11.25
CA PHE A 134 -3.85 -0.89 -10.00
C PHE A 134 -2.65 -0.63 -9.09
N LEU A 135 -1.44 -0.59 -9.66
CA LEU A 135 -0.23 -0.27 -8.92
C LEU A 135 -0.29 1.15 -8.36
N ALA A 136 -0.62 2.15 -9.19
CA ALA A 136 -0.71 3.55 -8.77
C ALA A 136 -1.74 3.76 -7.64
N MET A 137 -2.91 3.12 -7.75
CA MET A 137 -3.95 3.10 -6.72
C MET A 137 -3.45 2.47 -5.42
N SER A 138 -2.74 1.34 -5.51
CA SER A 138 -2.17 0.64 -4.36
C SER A 138 -1.08 1.47 -3.66
N THR A 139 -0.22 2.14 -4.44
CA THR A 139 0.84 3.02 -3.93
C THR A 139 0.29 4.27 -3.26
N ALA A 140 -0.81 4.84 -3.77
CA ALA A 140 -1.45 6.00 -3.16
C ALA A 140 -2.01 5.71 -1.74
N GLY A 141 -2.17 4.44 -1.38
CA GLY A 141 -2.40 4.05 0.01
C GLY A 141 -3.71 4.60 0.60
N PHE A 142 -4.78 4.66 -0.19
CA PHE A 142 -6.08 5.15 0.28
C PHE A 142 -6.52 4.41 1.54
N GLN A 143 -6.78 5.17 2.61
CA GLN A 143 -7.00 4.64 3.95
C GLN A 143 -8.14 5.41 4.63
N LEU A 144 -9.25 4.72 4.93
CA LEU A 144 -10.35 5.29 5.72
C LEU A 144 -9.98 5.34 7.21
N ILE A 145 -9.40 4.27 7.72
CA ILE A 145 -8.99 4.16 9.12
C ILE A 145 -7.53 3.66 9.16
N PRO A 146 -6.54 4.52 9.48
CA PRO A 146 -5.13 4.15 9.54
C PRO A 146 -4.80 3.42 10.84
N ALA A 147 -5.37 2.23 11.02
CA ALA A 147 -5.30 1.51 12.29
C ALA A 147 -3.88 1.18 12.74
N THR A 148 -2.99 0.85 11.80
CA THR A 148 -1.57 0.58 12.08
C THR A 148 -0.87 1.82 12.62
N VAL A 149 -1.14 3.00 12.06
CA VAL A 149 -0.55 4.26 12.52
C VAL A 149 -1.13 4.67 13.87
N ILE A 150 -2.44 4.49 14.09
CA ILE A 150 -3.09 4.72 15.39
C ILE A 150 -2.44 3.84 16.46
N ALA A 151 -2.17 2.56 16.15
CA ALA A 151 -1.50 1.65 17.07
C ALA A 151 -0.07 2.12 17.43
N VAL A 152 0.68 2.66 16.45
CA VAL A 152 2.00 3.25 16.68
C VAL A 152 1.90 4.51 17.54
N LEU A 153 0.91 5.38 17.31
CA LEU A 153 0.72 6.57 18.12
C LEU A 153 0.36 6.24 19.58
N ILE A 154 -0.45 5.20 19.79
CA ILE A 154 -0.74 4.67 21.13
C ILE A 154 0.54 4.15 21.79
N SER A 155 1.39 3.41 21.06
CA SER A 155 2.60 2.79 21.63
C SER A 155 3.65 3.79 22.08
N ILE A 156 3.71 4.97 21.45
CA ILE A 156 4.59 6.07 21.86
C ILE A 156 3.94 7.01 22.90
N GLY A 157 2.70 6.71 23.35
CA GLY A 157 2.01 7.49 24.38
C GLY A 157 1.40 8.80 23.90
N TYR A 158 1.07 8.92 22.61
CA TYR A 158 0.42 10.12 22.07
C TYR A 158 -0.98 10.30 22.69
N LYS A 159 -1.32 11.52 23.13
CA LYS A 159 -2.57 11.78 23.89
C LYS A 159 -3.84 11.53 23.09
N ASN A 160 -3.85 11.88 21.80
CA ASN A 160 -5.03 11.77 20.92
C ASN A 160 -4.74 11.01 19.61
N PRO A 161 -4.45 9.69 19.66
CA PRO A 161 -4.01 8.91 18.51
C PRO A 161 -4.96 8.92 17.31
N THR A 162 -6.25 9.17 17.55
CA THR A 162 -7.31 9.20 16.53
C THR A 162 -7.36 10.51 15.74
N GLU A 163 -6.67 11.58 16.19
CA GLU A 163 -6.60 12.85 15.45
C GLU A 163 -5.98 12.68 14.06
N ILE A 164 -5.17 11.63 13.86
CA ILE A 164 -4.55 11.34 12.56
C ILE A 164 -5.55 10.88 11.48
N ILE A 165 -6.77 10.47 11.87
CA ILE A 165 -7.76 9.94 10.92
C ILE A 165 -8.12 10.99 9.85
N ALA A 166 -8.45 12.22 10.27
CA ALA A 166 -8.83 13.29 9.36
C ALA A 166 -7.73 13.72 8.38
N PRO A 167 -6.49 14.03 8.82
CA PRO A 167 -5.40 14.38 7.90
C PRO A 167 -4.99 13.21 7.02
N THR A 168 -4.99 11.97 7.52
CA THR A 168 -4.72 10.80 6.67
C THR A 168 -5.78 10.61 5.60
N LEU A 169 -7.06 10.72 5.95
CA LEU A 169 -8.13 10.61 4.96
C LEU A 169 -7.99 11.68 3.87
N LEU A 170 -7.71 12.93 4.25
CA LEU A 170 -7.53 14.03 3.30
C LEU A 170 -6.35 13.79 2.38
N VAL A 171 -5.16 13.51 2.94
CA VAL A 171 -3.93 13.33 2.16
C VAL A 171 -4.03 12.11 1.25
N THR A 172 -4.52 10.98 1.77
CA THR A 172 -4.63 9.74 0.98
C THR A 172 -5.73 9.84 -0.08
N THR A 173 -6.82 10.57 0.17
CA THR A 173 -7.83 10.85 -0.86
C THR A 173 -7.24 11.68 -2.00
N ILE A 174 -6.51 12.75 -1.68
CA ILE A 174 -5.84 13.57 -2.70
C ILE A 174 -4.84 12.72 -3.49
N ALA A 175 -3.97 11.98 -2.81
CA ALA A 175 -2.99 11.11 -3.46
C ALA A 175 -3.67 10.07 -4.36
N PHE A 176 -4.77 9.48 -3.92
CA PHE A 176 -5.51 8.47 -4.65
C PHE A 176 -6.18 9.03 -5.91
N VAL A 177 -6.84 10.19 -5.79
CA VAL A 177 -7.43 10.88 -6.94
C VAL A 177 -6.34 11.31 -7.92
N SER A 178 -5.24 11.89 -7.44
CA SER A 178 -4.11 12.26 -8.28
C SER A 178 -3.50 11.06 -9.00
N ALA A 179 -3.33 9.92 -8.32
CA ALA A 179 -2.82 8.69 -8.92
C ALA A 179 -3.72 8.19 -10.06
N ILE A 180 -5.04 8.18 -9.86
CA ILE A 180 -6.01 7.78 -10.89
C ILE A 180 -5.98 8.75 -12.08
N LEU A 181 -5.99 10.05 -11.81
CA LEU A 181 -5.99 11.07 -12.86
C LEU A 181 -4.72 10.99 -13.70
N LEU A 182 -3.56 10.92 -13.06
CA LEU A 182 -2.29 10.78 -13.76
C LEU A 182 -2.25 9.47 -14.54
N ALA A 183 -2.63 8.34 -13.96
CA ALA A 183 -2.68 7.05 -14.67
C ALA A 183 -3.54 7.14 -15.94
N LYS A 184 -4.72 7.76 -15.88
CA LYS A 184 -5.58 7.96 -17.07
C LYS A 184 -5.01 8.92 -18.09
N VAL A 185 -4.36 9.99 -17.64
CA VAL A 185 -3.71 10.96 -18.54
C VAL A 185 -2.55 10.27 -19.28
N PHE A 186 -1.68 9.57 -18.56
CA PHE A 186 -0.56 8.84 -19.14
C PHE A 186 -1.01 7.70 -20.06
N GLN A 187 -2.09 6.98 -19.72
CA GLN A 187 -2.70 5.97 -20.59
C GLN A 187 -3.06 6.54 -21.98
N LYS A 188 -3.47 7.80 -22.08
CA LYS A 188 -3.80 8.44 -23.37
C LYS A 188 -2.57 8.84 -24.19
N TYR A 189 -1.46 9.15 -23.52
CA TYR A 189 -0.22 9.58 -24.17
C TYR A 189 0.68 8.41 -24.57
N TRP A 190 0.58 7.28 -23.86
CA TRP A 190 1.42 6.13 -24.13
C TRP A 190 0.88 5.29 -25.29
N LYS A 191 1.78 4.67 -26.04
CA LYS A 191 1.38 3.75 -27.11
C LYS A 191 0.67 2.54 -26.50
N PRO A 192 -0.47 2.11 -27.08
CA PRO A 192 -1.10 0.85 -26.70
C PRO A 192 -0.10 -0.30 -26.84
N GLN A 193 -0.24 -1.31 -25.98
CA GLN A 193 0.52 -2.54 -26.13
C GLN A 193 0.16 -3.19 -27.47
N GLU A 194 1.18 -3.52 -28.26
CA GLU A 194 1.03 -4.35 -29.44
C GLU A 194 1.21 -5.82 -29.01
N GLN A 195 0.54 -6.76 -29.68
CA GLN A 195 0.85 -8.18 -29.51
C GLN A 195 2.29 -8.38 -29.96
N THR A 196 3.21 -8.49 -29.01
CA THR A 196 4.51 -9.11 -29.26
C THR A 196 4.22 -10.53 -29.73
N GLY A 197 4.53 -10.79 -31.01
CA GLY A 197 4.28 -12.06 -31.66
C GLY A 197 4.73 -13.22 -30.77
N GLY A 198 3.88 -14.25 -30.70
CA GLY A 198 4.17 -15.47 -29.98
C GLY A 198 5.49 -16.11 -30.40
N ASP A 199 5.97 -16.94 -29.47
CA ASP A 199 7.13 -17.84 -29.53
C ASP A 199 8.52 -17.21 -29.39
N LYS A 200 9.08 -17.36 -28.18
CA LYS A 200 9.97 -18.50 -27.85
C LYS A 200 10.01 -18.75 -26.34
#